data_AF-A0A1V5HZ89-F1
#
_entry.id   AF-A0A1V5HZ89-F1
#
_cell.length_a   1.000
_cell.length_b   1.000
_cell.length_c   1.000
_cell.angle_alpha   90.00
_cell.angle_beta   90.00
_cell.angle_gamma   90.00
#
_symmetry.space_group_name_H-M   'P 1'
#
loop_
_entity.id
_entity.type
_entity.pdbx_description
1 polymer ?
#
loop_
_entity_poly.entity_id
_entity_poly.type
_entity_poly.pdbx_seq_one_letter_code
_entity_poly.pdbx_strand_id
1 'polypeptide(L)'
;MKVLKAIGDFFVRIWRWIKETAWVQPLLIVGAIFAIIFSIPYFTKWIGSFGWGSSNSYYQTFQVSLEGEVAGKQGVSNVDKLTTKIWEDSDLSKSDDDFKNNPYDAANYDTAAYGEKFFVVYVSSNCSSCETIQPGFATLQEGWGTSFSNSDGRAFKMYTIYSDETSSNDDQDANKYTAFQRYLNNYQEFYELAGSRLAEQTPYRYNASLDSSTDYTYFQNADITNFKTPTVLLVDYSKEAYSLYRTGVSEVLFGLTGTTKYEKANLLLQMWNHTDSDPANPFSKSYSK
;
A
#
# COMPACT_ATOMS: atom_id res chain seq x y z
N MET A 1 -7.22 32.41 36.34
CA MET A 1 -7.44 31.21 37.18
C MET A 1 -8.91 30.79 37.35
N LYS A 2 -9.93 31.59 36.96
CA LYS A 2 -11.36 31.21 37.06
C LYS A 2 -11.90 30.42 35.85
N VAL A 3 -11.34 30.61 34.67
CA VAL A 3 -11.82 30.00 33.40
C VAL A 3 -11.44 28.51 33.30
N LEU A 4 -10.21 28.13 33.62
CA LEU A 4 -9.77 26.73 33.60
C LEU A 4 -10.50 25.84 34.62
N LYS A 5 -10.84 26.41 35.79
CA LYS A 5 -11.60 25.70 36.83
C LYS A 5 -13.07 25.48 36.41
N ALA A 6 -13.67 26.47 35.73
CA ALA A 6 -15.02 26.36 35.19
C ALA A 6 -15.13 25.33 34.06
N ILE A 7 -14.10 25.23 33.20
CA ILE A 7 -14.02 24.21 32.15
C ILE A 7 -13.84 22.81 32.76
N GLY A 8 -12.98 22.68 33.77
CA GLY A 8 -12.79 21.40 34.49
C GLY A 8 -14.05 20.88 35.18
N ASP A 9 -14.80 21.76 35.87
CA ASP A 9 -16.05 21.39 36.54
C ASP A 9 -17.16 20.97 35.56
N PHE A 10 -17.14 21.49 34.32
CA PHE A 10 -18.06 21.11 33.25
C PHE A 10 -17.80 19.68 32.75
N PHE A 11 -16.53 19.33 32.48
CA PHE A 11 -16.16 17.98 32.02
C PHE A 11 -16.37 16.92 33.11
N VAL A 12 -16.11 17.23 34.38
CA VAL A 12 -16.34 16.31 35.50
C VAL A 12 -17.85 16.01 35.67
N ARG A 13 -18.73 17.00 35.47
CA ARG A 13 -20.18 16.80 35.51
C ARG A 13 -20.67 15.95 34.34
N ILE A 14 -20.16 16.16 33.13
CA ILE A 14 -20.47 15.34 31.95
C ILE A 14 -19.98 13.90 32.15
N TRP A 15 -18.78 13.71 32.67
CA TRP A 15 -18.21 12.39 32.95
C TRP A 15 -19.03 11.60 33.97
N ARG A 16 -19.50 12.27 35.04
CA ARG A 16 -20.34 11.62 36.05
C ARG A 16 -21.73 11.26 35.52
N TRP A 17 -22.33 12.14 34.70
CA TRP A 17 -23.60 11.88 34.01
C TRP A 17 -23.51 10.69 33.04
N ILE A 18 -22.42 10.60 32.27
CA ILE A 18 -22.13 9.46 31.39
C ILE A 18 -22.04 8.14 32.19
N LYS A 19 -21.39 8.17 33.36
CA LYS A 19 -21.16 6.97 34.19
C LYS A 19 -22.44 6.46 34.87
N GLU A 20 -23.37 7.34 35.21
CA GLU A 20 -24.61 7.01 35.93
C GLU A 20 -25.74 6.56 34.99
N THR A 21 -25.56 6.65 33.67
CA THR A 21 -26.61 6.40 32.69
C THR A 21 -26.31 5.14 31.86
N ALA A 22 -26.82 3.99 32.30
CA ALA A 22 -26.49 2.67 31.73
C ALA A 22 -26.78 2.50 30.22
N TRP A 23 -27.73 3.25 29.66
CA TRP A 23 -28.03 3.21 28.22
C TRP A 23 -27.06 4.05 27.36
N VAL A 24 -26.25 4.91 27.97
CA VAL A 24 -25.25 5.74 27.27
C VAL A 24 -23.99 4.94 26.97
N GLN A 25 -23.68 3.88 27.73
CA GLN A 25 -22.49 3.04 27.52
C GLN A 25 -22.43 2.38 26.13
N PRO A 26 -23.50 1.72 25.62
CA PRO A 26 -23.52 1.22 24.24
C PRO A 26 -23.38 2.33 23.20
N LEU A 27 -24.03 3.47 23.45
CA LEU A 27 -23.99 4.63 22.53
C LEU A 27 -22.59 5.26 22.45
N LEU A 28 -21.83 5.26 23.55
CA LEU A 28 -20.45 5.73 23.62
C LEU A 28 -19.48 4.79 22.92
N ILE A 29 -19.67 3.47 23.04
CA ILE A 29 -18.87 2.49 22.30
C ILE A 29 -19.11 2.67 20.80
N VAL A 30 -20.37 2.79 20.39
CA VAL A 30 -20.74 3.05 19.00
C VAL A 30 -20.17 4.40 18.54
N GLY A 31 -20.30 5.46 19.33
CA GLY A 31 -19.74 6.78 19.03
C GLY A 31 -18.22 6.81 18.97
N ALA A 32 -17.52 6.02 19.79
CA ALA A 32 -16.07 5.88 19.75
C ALA A 32 -15.61 5.07 18.53
N ILE A 33 -16.32 4.01 18.16
CA ILE A 33 -16.08 3.28 16.91
C ILE A 33 -16.31 4.20 15.72
N PHE A 34 -17.43 4.92 15.66
CA PHE A 34 -17.67 5.91 14.61
C PHE A 34 -16.62 7.02 14.63
N ALA A 35 -16.20 7.53 15.80
CA ALA A 35 -15.15 8.54 15.90
C ALA A 35 -13.80 8.01 15.41
N ILE A 36 -13.46 6.74 15.66
CA ILE A 36 -12.26 6.09 15.12
C ILE A 36 -12.38 5.99 13.60
N ILE A 37 -13.51 5.51 13.07
CA ILE A 37 -13.74 5.41 11.64
C ILE A 37 -13.80 6.81 10.97
N PHE A 38 -14.35 7.84 11.64
CA PHE A 38 -14.38 9.25 11.17
C PHE A 38 -13.09 10.02 11.42
N SER A 39 -12.20 9.54 12.30
CA SER A 39 -10.85 10.08 12.49
C SER A 39 -9.85 9.55 11.48
N ILE A 40 -10.16 8.42 10.84
CA ILE A 40 -9.63 8.13 9.51
C ILE A 40 -10.27 9.19 8.60
N PRO A 41 -9.50 10.06 7.94
CA PRO A 41 -10.07 11.01 7.00
C PRO A 41 -10.88 10.23 5.96
N TYR A 42 -12.21 10.33 6.03
CA TYR A 42 -13.08 9.89 4.97
C TYR A 42 -12.77 10.78 3.76
N PHE A 43 -11.94 10.31 2.86
CA PHE A 43 -11.75 10.90 1.54
C PHE A 43 -12.98 10.64 0.68
N THR A 44 -14.12 11.23 1.06
CA THR A 44 -15.30 11.35 0.22
C THR A 44 -15.64 12.82 0.06
N LYS A 45 -14.79 13.53 -0.69
CA LYS A 45 -15.13 14.69 -1.54
C LYS A 45 -13.87 15.25 -2.21
N TRP A 46 -13.40 14.57 -3.26
CA TRP A 46 -12.69 15.26 -4.34
C TRP A 46 -12.74 14.50 -5.68
N ILE A 47 -13.88 13.90 -5.99
CA ILE A 47 -14.18 13.47 -7.36
C ILE A 47 -15.16 14.53 -7.89
N GLY A 48 -14.61 15.54 -8.54
CA GLY A 48 -15.38 16.65 -9.07
C GLY A 48 -14.47 17.84 -9.38
N SER A 49 -13.92 17.84 -10.59
CA SER A 49 -13.19 18.95 -11.22
C SER A 49 -12.02 19.53 -10.42
N PHE A 50 -10.82 18.98 -10.56
CA PHE A 50 -9.63 19.73 -10.18
C PHE A 50 -8.41 19.25 -10.96
N GLY A 51 -7.75 20.17 -11.64
CA GLY A 51 -6.37 19.95 -12.09
C GLY A 51 -5.51 19.82 -10.85
N TRP A 52 -4.98 18.63 -10.62
CA TRP A 52 -4.07 18.33 -9.51
C TRP A 52 -2.84 19.23 -9.63
N GLY A 53 -2.70 20.18 -8.70
CA GLY A 53 -1.69 21.24 -8.75
C GLY A 53 -0.24 20.77 -8.57
N SER A 54 -0.03 19.53 -8.14
CA SER A 54 1.27 18.83 -8.11
C SER A 54 1.07 17.33 -7.89
N SER A 55 2.06 16.51 -8.27
CA SER A 55 2.03 15.05 -8.04
C SER A 55 1.91 14.67 -6.57
N ASN A 56 2.51 15.47 -5.69
CA ASN A 56 2.48 15.29 -4.24
C ASN A 56 1.03 15.31 -3.71
N SER A 57 0.20 16.24 -4.21
CA SER A 57 -1.22 16.30 -3.84
C SER A 57 -2.00 15.06 -4.25
N TYR A 58 -1.62 14.42 -5.36
CA TYR A 58 -2.23 13.17 -5.82
C TYR A 58 -1.90 12.00 -4.92
N TYR A 59 -0.62 11.79 -4.64
CA TYR A 59 -0.24 10.67 -3.80
C TYR A 59 -0.70 10.83 -2.35
N GLN A 60 -0.76 12.06 -1.82
CA GLN A 60 -1.28 12.33 -0.47
C GLN A 60 -2.73 11.86 -0.25
N THR A 61 -3.59 11.81 -1.28
CA THR A 61 -4.96 11.32 -1.09
C THR A 61 -5.04 9.82 -0.79
N PHE A 62 -3.95 9.09 -1.02
CA PHE A 62 -3.84 7.64 -0.79
C PHE A 62 -2.87 7.31 0.34
N GLN A 63 -2.34 8.31 1.04
CA GLN A 63 -1.26 8.12 2.00
C GLN A 63 -1.70 7.26 3.17
N VAL A 64 -0.88 6.26 3.46
CA VAL A 64 -0.87 5.51 4.71
C VAL A 64 0.34 6.00 5.50
N SER A 65 0.10 6.43 6.73
CA SER A 65 1.06 7.21 7.53
C SER A 65 2.03 6.32 8.32
N LEU A 66 3.32 6.72 8.30
CA LEU A 66 4.41 6.23 9.15
C LEU A 66 4.45 6.90 10.55
N GLU A 67 3.51 7.80 10.84
CA GLU A 67 3.40 8.44 12.15
C GLU A 67 3.27 7.37 13.25
N GLY A 68 4.07 7.52 14.31
CA GLY A 68 4.12 6.57 15.40
C GLY A 68 5.05 5.36 15.20
N GLU A 69 5.76 5.23 14.07
CA GLU A 69 6.77 4.17 13.86
C GLU A 69 7.80 4.09 15.00
N VAL A 70 8.07 2.88 15.48
CA VAL A 70 9.02 2.59 16.58
C VAL A 70 9.96 1.45 16.16
N ALA A 71 11.25 1.62 16.41
CA ALA A 71 12.25 0.59 16.09
C ALA A 71 11.97 -0.71 16.87
N GLY A 72 12.02 -1.83 16.15
CA GLY A 72 11.80 -3.18 16.70
C GLY A 72 10.35 -3.50 17.03
N LYS A 73 9.37 -2.73 16.53
CA LYS A 73 7.94 -2.98 16.77
C LYS A 73 7.15 -2.89 15.47
N GLN A 74 6.43 -3.96 15.16
CA GLN A 74 5.45 -4.01 14.07
C GLN A 74 4.04 -3.71 14.61
N GLY A 75 3.13 -3.31 13.72
CA GLY A 75 1.71 -3.10 14.00
C GLY A 75 1.34 -1.78 14.71
N VAL A 76 2.27 -0.83 14.84
CA VAL A 76 2.07 0.43 15.56
C VAL A 76 1.49 1.49 14.64
N SER A 77 2.20 1.83 13.56
CA SER A 77 1.77 2.80 12.55
C SER A 77 0.65 2.23 11.66
N ASN A 78 0.11 3.04 10.76
CA ASN A 78 -0.86 2.52 9.79
C ASN A 78 -0.15 1.76 8.65
N VAL A 79 1.08 2.14 8.32
CA VAL A 79 1.90 1.42 7.34
C VAL A 79 2.29 0.05 7.87
N ASP A 80 2.70 -0.02 9.15
CA ASP A 80 2.92 -1.27 9.88
C ASP A 80 1.73 -2.23 9.70
N LYS A 81 0.51 -1.77 9.99
CA LYS A 81 -0.70 -2.61 9.88
C LYS A 81 -0.96 -3.07 8.45
N LEU A 82 -0.72 -2.21 7.46
CA LEU A 82 -0.83 -2.57 6.06
C LEU A 82 0.21 -3.64 5.69
N THR A 83 1.48 -3.44 6.04
CA THR A 83 2.57 -4.36 5.67
C THR A 83 2.50 -5.68 6.42
N THR A 84 2.17 -5.68 7.72
CA THR A 84 1.88 -6.91 8.46
C THR A 84 0.75 -7.68 7.80
N LYS A 85 -0.33 -6.99 7.40
CA LYS A 85 -1.43 -7.68 6.73
C LYS A 85 -1.01 -8.26 5.38
N ILE A 86 -0.22 -7.52 4.62
CA ILE A 86 0.34 -8.03 3.36
C ILE A 86 1.22 -9.24 3.60
N TRP A 87 2.10 -9.19 4.60
CA TRP A 87 2.98 -10.30 4.95
C TRP A 87 2.20 -11.57 5.32
N GLU A 88 1.24 -11.45 6.24
CA GLU A 88 0.41 -12.56 6.72
C GLU A 88 -0.41 -13.20 5.57
N ASP A 89 -0.99 -12.38 4.70
CA ASP A 89 -1.87 -12.84 3.63
C ASP A 89 -1.10 -13.27 2.37
N SER A 90 0.11 -12.77 2.13
CA SER A 90 0.89 -13.10 0.94
C SER A 90 1.54 -14.48 1.01
N ASP A 91 1.68 -15.04 2.21
CA ASP A 91 2.37 -16.30 2.51
C ASP A 91 3.64 -16.45 1.66
N LEU A 92 4.54 -15.46 1.78
CA LEU A 92 5.73 -15.31 0.93
C LEU A 92 6.75 -16.45 1.05
N SER A 93 6.56 -17.33 2.04
CA SER A 93 7.32 -18.56 2.23
C SER A 93 6.81 -19.76 1.43
N LYS A 94 5.61 -19.70 0.85
CA LYS A 94 5.05 -20.83 0.08
C LYS A 94 5.84 -21.10 -1.19
N SER A 95 6.20 -22.37 -1.38
CA SER A 95 6.73 -22.89 -2.64
C SER A 95 5.62 -23.12 -3.67
N ASP A 96 5.99 -23.26 -4.94
CA ASP A 96 5.05 -23.65 -6.01
C ASP A 96 4.27 -24.93 -5.67
N ASP A 97 4.89 -25.87 -4.94
CA ASP A 97 4.25 -27.10 -4.54
C ASP A 97 3.21 -26.90 -3.43
N ASP A 98 3.40 -25.91 -2.55
CA ASP A 98 2.40 -25.54 -1.56
C ASP A 98 1.14 -24.98 -2.25
N PHE A 99 1.31 -24.19 -3.31
CA PHE A 99 0.18 -23.70 -4.10
C PHE A 99 -0.54 -24.80 -4.91
N LYS A 100 0.17 -25.85 -5.35
CA LYS A 100 -0.46 -26.99 -6.05
C LYS A 100 -1.26 -27.89 -5.09
N ASN A 101 -0.75 -28.07 -3.88
CA ASN A 101 -1.31 -29.03 -2.92
C ASN A 101 -2.38 -28.43 -2.00
N ASN A 102 -2.42 -27.11 -1.87
CA ASN A 102 -3.47 -26.42 -1.12
C ASN A 102 -4.44 -25.75 -2.11
N PRO A 103 -5.75 -26.01 -2.03
CA PRO A 103 -6.70 -25.28 -2.83
C PRO A 103 -6.80 -23.83 -2.36
N TYR A 104 -7.12 -22.92 -3.28
CA TYR A 104 -7.46 -21.54 -2.94
C TYR A 104 -8.68 -21.51 -1.99
N ASP A 105 -8.53 -20.78 -0.88
CA ASP A 105 -9.62 -20.46 0.04
C ASP A 105 -9.59 -18.97 0.37
N ALA A 106 -10.63 -18.26 -0.07
CA ALA A 106 -10.77 -16.82 0.15
C ALA A 106 -10.82 -16.45 1.64
N ALA A 107 -11.23 -17.38 2.53
CA ALA A 107 -11.29 -17.14 3.97
C ALA A 107 -9.90 -16.98 4.61
N ASN A 108 -8.83 -17.38 3.92
CA ASN A 108 -7.46 -17.22 4.38
C ASN A 108 -6.91 -15.79 4.18
N TYR A 109 -7.62 -14.94 3.44
CA TYR A 109 -7.19 -13.58 3.13
C TYR A 109 -8.17 -12.57 3.73
N ASP A 110 -7.73 -11.70 4.63
CA ASP A 110 -8.59 -10.61 5.09
C ASP A 110 -8.49 -9.42 4.14
N THR A 111 -9.37 -9.49 3.16
CA THR A 111 -9.58 -8.49 2.12
C THR A 111 -10.51 -7.37 2.57
N ALA A 112 -11.10 -7.45 3.78
CA ALA A 112 -12.03 -6.44 4.28
C ALA A 112 -11.29 -5.16 4.68
N ALA A 113 -10.10 -5.29 5.26
CA ALA A 113 -9.29 -4.14 5.67
C ALA A 113 -8.77 -3.35 4.46
N TYR A 114 -8.07 -4.04 3.53
CA TYR A 114 -7.30 -3.38 2.48
C TYR A 114 -7.75 -3.69 1.06
N GLY A 115 -8.72 -4.58 0.86
CA GLY A 115 -9.17 -5.04 -0.46
C GLY A 115 -8.45 -6.30 -0.91
N GLU A 116 -9.01 -6.97 -1.90
CA GLU A 116 -8.44 -8.19 -2.48
C GLU A 116 -7.27 -7.89 -3.42
N LYS A 117 -7.29 -6.74 -4.09
CA LYS A 117 -6.27 -6.33 -5.06
C LYS A 117 -6.08 -4.82 -5.03
N PHE A 118 -4.83 -4.38 -4.98
CA PHE A 118 -4.50 -2.96 -4.87
C PHE A 118 -3.03 -2.67 -5.20
N PHE A 119 -2.73 -1.41 -5.51
CA PHE A 119 -1.36 -0.93 -5.61
C PHE A 119 -0.84 -0.45 -4.25
N VAL A 120 0.44 -0.70 -3.97
CA VAL A 120 1.19 0.02 -2.92
C VAL A 120 2.30 0.80 -3.59
N VAL A 121 2.36 2.11 -3.38
CA VAL A 121 3.31 2.99 -4.08
C VAL A 121 4.16 3.75 -3.08
N TYR A 122 5.44 3.41 -3.03
CA TYR A 122 6.43 4.19 -2.28
C TYR A 122 6.81 5.42 -3.08
N VAL A 123 6.68 6.60 -2.48
CA VAL A 123 6.99 7.90 -3.09
C VAL A 123 7.82 8.74 -2.14
N SER A 124 8.39 9.85 -2.62
CA SER A 124 8.96 10.90 -1.78
C SER A 124 8.41 12.24 -2.25
N SER A 125 8.28 13.19 -1.32
CA SER A 125 7.86 14.56 -1.59
C SER A 125 8.75 15.27 -2.61
N ASN A 126 10.05 14.94 -2.65
CA ASN A 126 11.05 15.52 -3.57
C ASN A 126 11.53 14.51 -4.61
N CYS A 127 10.59 13.98 -5.42
CA CYS A 127 10.85 12.91 -6.37
C CYS A 127 10.35 13.25 -7.79
N SER A 128 11.26 13.67 -8.68
CA SER A 128 10.95 14.00 -10.08
C SER A 128 10.41 12.80 -10.87
N SER A 129 10.88 11.59 -10.56
CA SER A 129 10.35 10.36 -11.14
C SER A 129 8.91 10.12 -10.71
N CYS A 130 8.55 10.45 -9.47
CA CYS A 130 7.18 10.35 -8.94
C CYS A 130 6.26 11.36 -9.65
N GLU A 131 6.73 12.59 -9.88
CA GLU A 131 6.05 13.56 -10.74
C GLU A 131 5.79 13.04 -12.15
N THR A 132 6.80 12.37 -12.73
CA THR A 132 6.74 11.88 -14.10
C THR A 132 5.73 10.74 -14.27
N ILE A 133 5.57 9.87 -13.26
CA ILE A 133 4.69 8.72 -13.37
C ILE A 133 3.25 8.99 -12.90
N GLN A 134 3.04 10.04 -12.08
CA GLN A 134 1.73 10.38 -11.52
C GLN A 134 0.61 10.52 -12.56
N PRO A 135 0.83 11.17 -13.73
CA PRO A 135 -0.20 11.26 -14.74
C PRO A 135 -0.69 9.90 -15.25
N GLY A 136 0.15 8.86 -15.20
CA GLY A 136 -0.23 7.49 -15.54
C GLY A 136 -1.26 6.91 -14.56
N PHE A 137 -1.01 7.05 -13.26
CA PHE A 137 -1.96 6.63 -12.23
C PHE A 137 -3.29 7.40 -12.29
N ALA A 138 -3.23 8.73 -12.41
CA ALA A 138 -4.44 9.54 -12.51
C ALA A 138 -5.26 9.18 -13.76
N THR A 139 -4.60 8.99 -14.91
CA THR A 139 -5.26 8.58 -16.15
C THR A 139 -5.90 7.19 -16.03
N LEU A 140 -5.20 6.24 -15.40
CA LEU A 140 -5.74 4.90 -15.14
C LEU A 140 -6.97 4.97 -14.24
N GLN A 141 -6.90 5.73 -13.14
CA GLN A 141 -7.99 5.88 -12.18
C GLN A 141 -9.22 6.56 -12.81
N GLU A 142 -9.03 7.64 -13.56
CA GLU A 142 -10.12 8.37 -14.24
C GLU A 142 -10.86 7.48 -15.25
N GLY A 143 -10.13 6.61 -15.95
CA GLY A 143 -10.69 5.71 -16.95
C GLY A 143 -11.00 4.29 -16.45
N TRP A 144 -10.92 4.04 -15.14
CA TRP A 144 -11.06 2.70 -14.57
C TRP A 144 -12.43 2.09 -14.86
N GLY A 145 -12.46 0.87 -15.40
CA GLY A 145 -13.70 0.19 -15.79
C GLY A 145 -14.42 0.79 -17.00
N THR A 146 -13.81 1.80 -17.65
CA THR A 146 -14.35 2.45 -18.86
C THR A 146 -13.34 2.37 -19.99
N SER A 147 -12.47 3.38 -20.16
CA SER A 147 -11.41 3.37 -21.16
C SER A 147 -10.26 2.42 -20.81
N PHE A 148 -10.12 2.07 -19.53
CA PHE A 148 -9.20 1.06 -19.02
C PHE A 148 -10.00 -0.08 -18.41
N SER A 149 -10.25 -1.11 -19.23
CA SER A 149 -11.02 -2.29 -18.83
C SER A 149 -10.15 -3.20 -17.96
N ASN A 150 -10.43 -3.24 -16.66
CA ASN A 150 -9.83 -4.21 -15.76
C ASN A 150 -10.52 -5.56 -15.91
N SER A 151 -9.74 -6.62 -16.06
CA SER A 151 -10.25 -7.95 -16.44
C SER A 151 -11.12 -8.61 -15.37
N ASP A 152 -11.03 -8.13 -14.13
CA ASP A 152 -11.65 -8.72 -12.95
C ASP A 152 -12.84 -7.94 -12.38
N GLY A 153 -13.18 -6.78 -12.94
CA GLY A 153 -14.28 -5.94 -12.46
C GLY A 153 -14.08 -5.35 -11.05
N ARG A 154 -12.90 -5.52 -10.44
CA ARG A 154 -12.55 -4.97 -9.12
C ARG A 154 -12.36 -3.45 -9.20
N ALA A 155 -12.57 -2.75 -8.07
CA ALA A 155 -12.38 -1.31 -8.00
C ALA A 155 -10.89 -0.93 -7.99
N PHE A 156 -10.54 0.20 -8.61
CA PHE A 156 -9.20 0.76 -8.50
C PHE A 156 -8.91 1.07 -7.03
N LYS A 157 -7.78 0.57 -6.54
CA LYS A 157 -7.37 0.81 -5.16
C LYS A 157 -5.85 0.97 -5.07
N MET A 158 -5.44 1.95 -4.30
CA MET A 158 -4.03 2.31 -4.15
C MET A 158 -3.79 2.85 -2.74
N TYR A 159 -2.61 2.53 -2.20
CA TYR A 159 -2.05 3.09 -1.00
C TYR A 159 -0.68 3.67 -1.32
N THR A 160 -0.35 4.82 -0.75
CA THR A 160 0.97 5.43 -0.91
C THR A 160 1.70 5.49 0.42
N ILE A 161 3.00 5.30 0.38
CA ILE A 161 3.89 5.38 1.55
C ILE A 161 4.97 6.39 1.20
N TYR A 162 5.11 7.43 2.02
CA TYR A 162 6.13 8.46 1.79
C TYR A 162 7.43 8.06 2.50
N SER A 163 8.49 7.81 1.73
CA SER A 163 9.80 7.45 2.28
C SER A 163 10.47 8.59 3.06
N ASP A 164 9.99 9.82 2.86
CA ASP A 164 10.44 11.03 3.55
C ASP A 164 9.39 11.59 4.55
N GLU A 165 8.39 10.78 4.92
CA GLU A 165 7.47 11.15 6.00
C GLU A 165 8.22 11.20 7.34
N THR A 166 8.05 12.32 8.05
CA THR A 166 8.56 12.49 9.40
C THR A 166 7.57 11.99 10.44
N SER A 167 8.05 11.39 11.51
CA SER A 167 7.25 10.90 12.62
C SER A 167 7.57 11.65 13.93
N SER A 168 6.60 11.80 14.83
CA SER A 168 6.84 12.36 16.17
C SER A 168 7.87 11.59 17.01
N ASN A 169 8.19 10.36 16.61
CA ASN A 169 9.22 9.53 17.23
C ASN A 169 10.64 9.76 16.66
N ASP A 170 10.82 10.52 15.57
CA ASP A 170 12.13 10.70 14.92
C ASP A 170 13.14 11.39 15.84
N ASP A 171 12.70 12.38 16.61
CA ASP A 171 13.55 13.07 17.58
C ASP A 171 13.87 12.20 18.80
N GLN A 172 13.02 11.21 19.09
CA GLN A 172 13.07 10.35 20.27
C GLN A 172 13.88 9.08 20.04
N ASP A 173 14.14 8.71 18.78
CA ASP A 173 14.93 7.54 18.44
C ASP A 173 16.41 7.74 18.81
N ALA A 174 16.97 6.76 19.52
CA ALA A 174 18.35 6.81 20.00
C ALA A 174 19.38 6.73 18.86
N ASN A 175 19.02 6.08 17.75
CA ASN A 175 19.89 5.90 16.59
C ASN A 175 19.67 6.99 15.53
N LYS A 176 18.74 7.92 15.75
CA LYS A 176 18.35 8.97 14.82
C LYS A 176 17.91 8.44 13.46
N TYR A 177 17.32 7.24 13.44
CA TYR A 177 16.70 6.70 12.25
C TYR A 177 15.44 7.51 11.92
N THR A 178 15.16 7.70 10.62
CA THR A 178 13.88 8.25 10.17
C THR A 178 12.75 7.25 10.38
N ALA A 179 11.50 7.70 10.33
CA ALA A 179 10.33 6.82 10.40
C ALA A 179 10.40 5.70 9.36
N PHE A 180 10.73 6.06 8.12
CA PHE A 180 10.87 5.09 7.02
C PHE A 180 12.02 4.10 7.26
N GLN A 181 13.15 4.54 7.80
CA GLN A 181 14.25 3.63 8.12
C GLN A 181 13.87 2.63 9.23
N ARG A 182 13.14 3.09 10.26
CA ARG A 182 12.64 2.18 11.31
C ARG A 182 11.67 1.17 10.72
N TYR A 183 10.75 1.62 9.87
CA TYR A 183 9.81 0.76 9.15
C TYR A 183 10.52 -0.30 8.29
N LEU A 184 11.49 0.09 7.44
CA LEU A 184 12.26 -0.86 6.63
C LEU A 184 12.97 -1.91 7.50
N ASN A 185 13.59 -1.49 8.60
CA ASN A 185 14.26 -2.40 9.54
C ASN A 185 13.26 -3.35 10.22
N ASN A 186 12.06 -2.88 10.56
CA ASN A 186 11.02 -3.69 11.19
C ASN A 186 10.50 -4.79 10.24
N TYR A 187 10.55 -4.57 8.94
CA TYR A 187 10.03 -5.48 7.91
C TYR A 187 11.11 -6.06 6.99
N GLN A 188 12.36 -6.16 7.47
CA GLN A 188 13.47 -6.66 6.66
C GLN A 188 13.18 -8.05 6.05
N GLU A 189 12.57 -8.96 6.82
CA GLU A 189 12.18 -10.29 6.35
C GLU A 189 11.09 -10.24 5.26
N PHE A 190 10.15 -9.27 5.36
CA PHE A 190 9.16 -9.01 4.32
C PHE A 190 9.82 -8.66 3.00
N TYR A 191 10.76 -7.71 3.02
CA TYR A 191 11.48 -7.30 1.83
C TYR A 191 12.37 -8.42 1.28
N GLU A 192 13.02 -9.19 2.15
CA GLU A 192 13.87 -10.29 1.73
C GLU A 192 13.09 -11.37 0.97
N LEU A 193 11.98 -11.86 1.53
CA LEU A 193 11.18 -12.90 0.87
C LEU A 193 10.42 -12.35 -0.34
N ALA A 194 9.78 -11.18 -0.21
CA ALA A 194 9.07 -10.55 -1.33
C ALA A 194 10.04 -10.27 -2.47
N GLY A 195 11.19 -9.65 -2.18
CA GLY A 195 12.21 -9.31 -3.15
C GLY A 195 12.78 -10.55 -3.84
N SER A 196 13.08 -11.61 -3.10
CA SER A 196 13.56 -12.89 -3.68
C SER A 196 12.54 -13.48 -4.63
N ARG A 197 11.27 -13.59 -4.21
CA ARG A 197 10.18 -14.10 -5.04
C ARG A 197 9.98 -13.27 -6.29
N LEU A 198 9.91 -11.94 -6.14
CA LEU A 198 9.73 -11.01 -7.25
C LEU A 198 10.89 -11.10 -8.23
N ALA A 199 12.12 -11.19 -7.73
CA ALA A 199 13.32 -11.33 -8.54
C ALA A 199 13.31 -12.65 -9.34
N GLU A 200 12.89 -13.76 -8.76
CA GLU A 200 12.99 -15.07 -9.40
C GLU A 200 11.79 -15.44 -10.28
N GLN A 201 10.59 -15.00 -9.90
CA GLN A 201 9.33 -15.54 -10.41
C GLN A 201 8.46 -14.54 -11.18
N THR A 202 8.76 -13.23 -11.15
CA THR A 202 7.94 -12.26 -11.90
C THR A 202 8.29 -12.25 -13.39
N PRO A 203 7.31 -12.37 -14.30
CA PRO A 203 7.60 -12.30 -15.73
C PRO A 203 8.07 -10.93 -16.17
N TYR A 204 7.62 -9.85 -15.52
CA TYR A 204 8.00 -8.51 -15.95
C TYR A 204 9.52 -8.33 -15.97
N ARG A 205 10.23 -8.83 -14.93
CA ARG A 205 11.69 -8.76 -14.89
C ARG A 205 12.32 -9.38 -16.14
N TYR A 206 11.88 -10.58 -16.52
CA TYR A 206 12.42 -11.29 -17.68
C TYR A 206 11.99 -10.64 -19.00
N ASN A 207 10.70 -10.33 -19.13
CA ASN A 207 10.09 -9.82 -20.36
C ASN A 207 10.56 -8.42 -20.72
N ALA A 208 10.80 -7.58 -19.70
CA ALA A 208 11.41 -6.27 -19.86
C ALA A 208 12.95 -6.33 -19.91
N SER A 209 13.54 -7.53 -19.88
CA SER A 209 15.00 -7.75 -19.93
C SER A 209 15.77 -7.01 -18.81
N LEU A 210 15.24 -7.09 -17.59
CA LEU A 210 15.77 -6.41 -16.39
C LEU A 210 16.67 -7.32 -15.53
N ASP A 211 17.26 -8.36 -16.11
CA ASP A 211 17.99 -9.43 -15.40
C ASP A 211 19.14 -8.92 -14.50
N SER A 212 19.69 -7.73 -14.74
CA SER A 212 20.77 -7.12 -13.94
C SER A 212 20.34 -5.89 -13.12
N SER A 213 19.04 -5.72 -12.87
CA SER A 213 18.54 -4.57 -12.12
C SER A 213 18.97 -4.64 -10.64
N THR A 214 19.87 -3.73 -10.25
CA THR A 214 20.27 -3.50 -8.85
C THR A 214 19.09 -3.09 -7.97
N ASP A 215 18.00 -2.61 -8.57
CA ASP A 215 16.83 -2.13 -7.84
C ASP A 215 16.07 -3.27 -7.17
N TYR A 216 16.02 -4.48 -7.77
CA TYR A 216 15.48 -5.66 -7.07
C TYR A 216 16.32 -6.00 -5.84
N THR A 217 17.64 -5.91 -5.94
CA THR A 217 18.54 -6.15 -4.80
C THR A 217 18.38 -5.08 -3.72
N TYR A 218 18.26 -3.80 -4.09
CA TYR A 218 18.00 -2.73 -3.13
C TYR A 218 16.65 -2.91 -2.43
N PHE A 219 15.61 -3.31 -3.18
CA PHE A 219 14.31 -3.63 -2.61
C PHE A 219 14.39 -4.83 -1.66
N GLN A 220 14.99 -5.94 -2.11
CA GLN A 220 15.14 -7.17 -1.33
C GLN A 220 15.87 -6.92 0.00
N ASN A 221 16.92 -6.10 -0.02
CA ASN A 221 17.71 -5.79 1.17
C ASN A 221 17.10 -4.69 2.04
N ALA A 222 15.93 -4.16 1.68
CA ALA A 222 15.35 -2.96 2.28
C ALA A 222 16.39 -1.82 2.41
N ASP A 223 17.20 -1.63 1.37
CA ASP A 223 18.37 -0.74 1.40
C ASP A 223 17.93 0.71 1.51
N ILE A 224 17.95 1.26 2.72
CA ILE A 224 17.53 2.63 3.01
C ILE A 224 18.22 3.69 2.15
N THR A 225 19.47 3.46 1.75
CA THR A 225 20.25 4.44 0.98
C THR A 225 19.86 4.43 -0.49
N ASN A 226 19.54 3.25 -1.02
CA ASN A 226 19.30 3.04 -2.43
C ASN A 226 17.85 2.71 -2.78
N PHE A 227 16.95 2.68 -1.78
CA PHE A 227 15.52 2.38 -1.96
C PHE A 227 14.92 3.34 -2.99
N LYS A 228 14.39 2.80 -4.08
CA LYS A 228 13.89 3.61 -5.18
C LYS A 228 12.53 4.20 -4.86
N THR A 229 12.37 5.48 -5.15
CA THR A 229 11.07 6.11 -5.29
C THR A 229 10.94 6.68 -6.71
N PRO A 230 9.86 6.37 -7.45
CA PRO A 230 8.74 5.54 -7.03
C PRO A 230 9.07 4.04 -7.06
N THR A 231 8.51 3.28 -6.12
CA THR A 231 8.40 1.81 -6.21
C THR A 231 6.93 1.44 -6.16
N VAL A 232 6.42 0.75 -7.17
CA VAL A 232 5.02 0.32 -7.30
C VAL A 232 4.97 -1.18 -7.08
N LEU A 233 4.22 -1.62 -6.07
CA LEU A 233 3.86 -3.02 -5.87
C LEU A 233 2.42 -3.24 -6.32
N LEU A 234 2.15 -4.37 -6.96
CA LEU A 234 0.81 -4.93 -7.04
C LEU A 234 0.66 -5.98 -5.96
N VAL A 235 -0.37 -5.81 -5.15
CA VAL A 235 -0.82 -6.83 -4.19
C VAL A 235 -2.09 -7.45 -4.73
N ASP A 236 -2.14 -8.77 -4.82
CA ASP A 236 -3.29 -9.52 -5.34
C ASP A 236 -3.52 -10.83 -4.59
N TYR A 237 -4.65 -10.92 -3.89
CA TYR A 237 -5.12 -12.11 -3.17
C TYR A 237 -6.17 -12.91 -3.92
N SER A 238 -6.42 -12.58 -5.18
CA SER A 238 -7.44 -13.23 -5.97
C SER A 238 -7.12 -14.68 -6.26
N LYS A 239 -8.18 -15.44 -6.54
CA LYS A 239 -8.08 -16.79 -7.08
C LYS A 239 -7.28 -16.83 -8.38
N GLU A 240 -7.42 -15.79 -9.22
CA GLU A 240 -6.66 -15.65 -10.46
C GLU A 240 -5.16 -15.60 -10.15
N ALA A 241 -4.71 -14.68 -9.30
CA ALA A 241 -3.30 -14.61 -8.88
C ALA A 241 -2.81 -15.91 -8.21
N TYR A 242 -3.67 -16.59 -7.46
CA TYR A 242 -3.36 -17.90 -6.86
C TYR A 242 -3.08 -18.98 -7.89
N SER A 243 -3.94 -19.09 -8.91
CA SER A 243 -3.73 -20.03 -10.00
C SER A 243 -2.45 -19.75 -10.79
N LEU A 244 -1.97 -18.50 -10.71
CA LEU A 244 -0.72 -18.04 -11.31
C LEU A 244 0.47 -18.10 -10.36
N TYR A 245 0.38 -18.67 -9.16
CA TYR A 245 1.49 -18.71 -8.18
C TYR A 245 2.02 -17.30 -7.85
N ARG A 246 1.15 -16.29 -7.86
CA ARG A 246 1.49 -14.87 -7.63
C ARG A 246 0.68 -14.20 -6.53
N THR A 247 -0.06 -14.96 -5.72
CA THR A 247 -0.82 -14.41 -4.60
C THR A 247 0.09 -13.62 -3.65
N GLY A 248 -0.40 -12.48 -3.17
CA GLY A 248 0.34 -11.60 -2.29
C GLY A 248 0.99 -10.47 -3.06
N VAL A 249 2.25 -10.17 -2.77
CA VAL A 249 3.04 -9.24 -3.58
C VAL A 249 3.35 -9.87 -4.94
N SER A 250 2.55 -9.54 -5.94
CA SER A 250 2.54 -10.21 -7.25
C SER A 250 3.56 -9.65 -8.22
N GLU A 251 3.76 -8.33 -8.22
CA GLU A 251 4.61 -7.63 -9.19
C GLU A 251 5.25 -6.38 -8.55
N VAL A 252 6.39 -5.95 -9.07
CA VAL A 252 7.07 -4.70 -8.67
C VAL A 252 7.58 -3.92 -9.89
N LEU A 253 7.46 -2.59 -9.83
CA LEU A 253 8.06 -1.65 -10.77
C LEU A 253 8.83 -0.55 -10.03
N PHE A 254 10.05 -0.25 -10.46
CA PHE A 254 10.89 0.83 -9.90
C PHE A 254 10.77 2.14 -10.69
N GLY A 255 9.62 2.34 -11.33
CA GLY A 255 9.33 3.40 -12.28
C GLY A 255 8.35 2.90 -13.37
N LEU A 256 7.80 3.81 -14.17
CA LEU A 256 6.95 3.45 -15.31
C LEU A 256 7.65 3.82 -16.62
N THR A 257 7.68 2.87 -17.55
CA THR A 257 8.05 3.13 -18.94
C THR A 257 6.87 3.75 -19.70
N GLY A 258 7.15 4.35 -20.85
CA GLY A 258 6.16 5.07 -21.66
C GLY A 258 6.38 6.58 -21.65
N THR A 259 6.13 7.20 -22.79
CA THR A 259 6.30 8.63 -23.05
C THR A 259 5.04 9.43 -22.68
N THR A 260 3.86 8.83 -22.87
CA THR A 260 2.58 9.47 -22.60
C THR A 260 1.93 8.99 -21.30
N LYS A 261 1.00 9.77 -20.76
CA LYS A 261 0.18 9.37 -19.62
C LYS A 261 -0.64 8.10 -19.89
N TYR A 262 -1.07 7.90 -21.14
CA TYR A 262 -1.85 6.73 -21.55
C TYR A 262 -0.98 5.47 -21.63
N GLU A 263 0.25 5.57 -22.13
CA GLU A 263 1.19 4.44 -22.14
C GLU A 263 1.54 3.97 -20.72
N LYS A 264 1.79 4.92 -19.81
CA LYS A 264 2.03 4.63 -18.39
C LYS A 264 0.80 4.01 -17.72
N ALA A 265 -0.39 4.54 -17.98
CA ALA A 265 -1.65 3.99 -17.49
C ALA A 265 -1.89 2.56 -18.03
N ASN A 266 -1.55 2.32 -19.29
CA ASN A 266 -1.68 1.00 -19.90
C ASN A 266 -0.68 0.00 -19.30
N LEU A 267 0.55 0.40 -19.00
CA LEU A 267 1.51 -0.46 -18.29
C LEU A 267 0.98 -0.85 -16.90
N LEU A 268 0.42 0.11 -16.16
CA LEU A 268 -0.21 -0.16 -14.86
C LEU A 268 -1.45 -1.07 -14.99
N LEU A 269 -2.27 -0.89 -16.03
CA LEU A 269 -3.39 -1.80 -16.31
C LEU A 269 -2.90 -3.20 -16.67
N GLN A 270 -1.85 -3.32 -17.46
CA GLN A 270 -1.22 -4.58 -17.82
C GLN A 270 -0.65 -5.30 -16.58
N MET A 271 -0.03 -4.55 -15.66
CA MET A 271 0.41 -5.03 -14.36
C MET A 271 -0.78 -5.57 -13.57
N TRP A 272 -1.87 -4.79 -13.47
CA TRP A 272 -3.09 -5.22 -12.78
C TRP A 272 -3.67 -6.50 -13.39
N ASN A 273 -3.85 -6.55 -14.70
CA ASN A 273 -4.52 -7.68 -15.34
C ASN A 273 -3.65 -8.95 -15.37
N HIS A 274 -2.31 -8.82 -15.39
CA HIS A 274 -1.30 -9.89 -15.42
C HIS A 274 -1.70 -11.19 -16.14
N THR A 275 -2.34 -11.06 -17.31
CA THR A 275 -2.99 -12.15 -18.03
C THR A 275 -1.98 -13.14 -18.61
N ASP A 276 -2.22 -14.44 -18.44
CA ASP A 276 -1.32 -15.52 -18.86
C ASP A 276 -1.14 -15.73 -20.36
N SER A 277 -2.09 -15.23 -21.18
CA SER A 277 -2.16 -15.55 -22.61
C SER A 277 -1.96 -14.35 -23.55
N ASP A 278 -1.61 -13.18 -23.02
CA ASP A 278 -1.36 -11.99 -23.82
C ASP A 278 0.16 -11.76 -24.00
N PRO A 279 0.76 -12.13 -25.15
CA PRO A 279 2.18 -11.95 -25.39
C PRO A 279 2.59 -10.47 -25.52
N ALA A 280 1.64 -9.54 -25.68
CA ALA A 280 1.93 -8.11 -25.66
C ALA A 280 1.93 -7.53 -24.23
N ASN A 281 1.46 -8.30 -23.23
CA ASN A 281 1.49 -7.91 -21.83
C ASN A 281 2.84 -8.33 -21.21
N PRO A 282 3.71 -7.39 -20.81
CA PRO A 282 5.01 -7.73 -20.24
C PRO A 282 4.90 -8.45 -18.88
N PHE A 283 3.73 -8.49 -18.25
CA PHE A 283 3.45 -9.23 -17.02
C PHE A 283 2.87 -10.63 -17.27
N SER A 284 2.76 -11.08 -18.52
CA SER A 284 2.23 -12.40 -18.87
C SER A 284 3.21 -13.53 -18.58
N LYS A 285 2.73 -14.69 -18.09
CA LYS A 285 3.52 -15.94 -18.00
C LYS A 285 3.90 -16.53 -19.34
N SER A 286 3.34 -16.08 -20.46
CA SER A 286 3.61 -16.66 -21.79
C SER A 286 5.10 -16.69 -22.17
N TYR A 287 5.94 -16.02 -21.37
CA TYR A 287 7.39 -16.07 -21.37
C TYR A 287 7.92 -16.66 -20.06
N SER A 288 7.64 -17.94 -19.79
CA SER A 288 8.42 -18.69 -18.80
C SER A 288 9.65 -19.28 -19.50
N LYS A 289 10.80 -19.21 -18.84
CA LYS A 289 12.08 -19.84 -19.23
C LYS A 289 11.93 -21.25 -19.81
#